data_AF-A0A6N2KAX0-F1
#
_entry.id   AF-A0A6N2KAX0-F1
#
_cell.length_a   1.000
_cell.length_b   1.000
_cell.length_c   1.000
_cell.angle_alpha   90.00
_cell.angle_beta   90.00
_cell.angle_gamma   90.00
#
_symmetry.space_group_name_H-M   'P 1'
#
loop_
_entity.id
_entity.type
_entity.pdbx_description
1 polymer ?
#
loop_
_entity_poly.entity_id
_entity_poly.type
_entity_poly.pdbx_seq_one_letter_code
_entity_poly.pdbx_strand_id
1 'polypeptide(L)'
;MRDTHLLLTGGFEKILRIFDLNRPDAPPREVDNSPGSIRTVAWLHSDQTILSSCADIGGVRLWDIRSGKIVQTLEDNVTCNKC
;
A
#
# COMPACT_ATOMS: atom_id res chain seq x y z
N MET A 1 -7.23 3.53 18.07
CA MET A 1 -5.95 3.27 18.76
C MET A 1 -4.97 2.97 17.65
N ARG A 2 -3.83 3.66 17.57
CA ARG A 2 -2.82 3.32 16.56
C ARG A 2 -2.22 1.96 16.95
N ASP A 3 -2.28 0.98 16.07
CA ASP A 3 -1.35 -0.16 16.15
C ASP A 3 0.05 0.37 15.84
N THR A 4 0.71 0.97 16.83
CA THR A 4 2.07 1.56 16.74
C THR A 4 3.16 0.53 16.43
N HIS A 5 2.77 -0.74 16.36
CA HIS A 5 3.68 -1.86 16.16
C HIS A 5 3.63 -2.42 14.72
N LEU A 6 2.80 -1.86 13.83
CA LEU A 6 2.81 -2.25 12.42
C LEU A 6 3.52 -1.19 11.58
N LEU A 7 4.56 -1.59 10.87
CA LEU A 7 5.25 -0.76 9.89
C LEU A 7 4.81 -1.16 8.48
N LEU A 8 4.37 -0.17 7.70
CA LEU A 8 3.97 -0.35 6.30
C LEU A 8 5.07 0.19 5.38
N THR A 9 5.45 -0.61 4.39
CA THR A 9 6.39 -0.20 3.35
C THR A 9 5.87 -0.57 1.96
N GLY A 10 6.39 0.14 0.96
CA GLY A 10 6.17 -0.14 -0.45
C GLY A 10 7.20 0.60 -1.31
N GLY A 11 7.55 0.04 -2.47
CA GLY A 11 8.57 0.63 -3.34
C GLY A 11 8.55 0.12 -4.78
N PHE A 12 9.72 0.15 -5.43
CA PHE A 12 9.91 -0.17 -6.85
C PHE A 12 9.59 -1.61 -7.24
N GLU A 13 9.73 -2.53 -6.29
CA GLU A 13 9.32 -3.93 -6.44
C GLU A 13 7.79 -4.12 -6.52
N LYS A 14 7.02 -3.05 -6.33
CA LYS A 14 5.56 -3.01 -6.43
C LYS A 14 4.85 -3.82 -5.36
N ILE A 15 5.54 -4.26 -4.31
CA ILE A 15 4.95 -5.04 -3.21
C ILE A 15 4.69 -4.13 -2.02
N LEU A 16 3.49 -4.24 -1.44
CA LEU A 16 3.18 -3.68 -0.11
C LEU A 16 3.52 -4.70 0.96
N ARG A 17 4.30 -4.28 1.96
CA ARG A 17 4.70 -5.12 3.10
C ARG A 17 4.28 -4.52 4.42
N ILE A 18 3.83 -5.37 5.32
CA ILE A 18 3.49 -5.03 6.70
C ILE A 18 4.43 -5.83 7.62
N PHE A 19 5.20 -5.13 8.43
CA PHE A 19 6.10 -5.70 9.43
C PHE A 19 5.49 -5.54 10.81
N ASP A 20 5.51 -6.62 11.60
CA ASP A 20 5.16 -6.59 13.01
C ASP A 20 6.42 -6.29 13.83
N LEU A 21 6.51 -5.08 14.38
CA LEU A 21 7.63 -4.61 15.19
C LEU A 21 7.70 -5.31 16.56
N ASN A 22 6.64 -6.01 16.99
CA ASN A 22 6.71 -6.90 18.16
C ASN A 22 7.36 -8.25 17.83
N ARG A 23 7.48 -8.58 16.53
CA ARG A 23 8.07 -9.83 16.03
C ARG A 23 9.02 -9.53 14.85
N PRO A 24 10.12 -8.80 15.08
CA PRO A 24 11.01 -8.34 14.01
C PRO A 24 11.65 -9.48 13.20
N ASP A 25 11.74 -10.68 13.77
CA ASP A 25 12.29 -11.88 13.10
C ASP A 25 11.25 -12.63 12.25
N ALA A 26 9.97 -12.27 12.35
CA ALA A 26 8.92 -12.89 11.56
C ALA A 26 8.94 -12.34 10.11
N PRO A 27 8.63 -13.18 9.11
CA PRO A 27 8.51 -12.68 7.74
C PRO A 27 7.38 -11.63 7.65
N PRO A 28 7.56 -10.58 6.83
CA PRO A 28 6.53 -9.58 6.64
C PRO A 28 5.31 -10.18 5.96
N ARG A 29 4.15 -9.62 6.26
CA ARG A 29 2.94 -9.89 5.47
C ARG A 29 3.02 -9.11 4.17
N GLU A 30 2.98 -9.81 3.05
CA GLU A 30 2.78 -9.20 1.73
C GLU A 30 1.28 -9.05 1.47
N VAL A 31 0.85 -7.87 1.03
CA VAL A 31 -0.57 -7.59 0.77
C VAL A 31 -0.96 -8.15 -0.61
N ASP A 32 -0.36 -7.62 -1.68
CA ASP A 32 -0.33 -8.16 -3.05
C ASP A 32 0.57 -7.23 -3.92
N ASN A 33 0.69 -7.54 -5.21
CA ASN A 33 1.41 -6.75 -6.20
C ASN A 33 0.59 -5.53 -6.65
N SER A 34 1.15 -4.35 -6.44
CA SER A 34 0.71 -3.08 -6.99
C SER A 34 0.90 -3.06 -8.52
N PRO A 35 0.01 -2.40 -9.28
CA PRO A 35 0.17 -2.28 -10.74
C PRO A 35 1.42 -1.48 -11.14
N GLY A 36 1.98 -0.67 -10.24
CA GLY A 36 3.10 0.21 -10.50
C GLY A 36 4.04 0.36 -9.32
N SER A 37 5.13 1.09 -9.53
CA SER A 37 6.10 1.40 -8.47
C SER A 37 5.42 2.25 -7.40
N ILE A 38 5.39 1.77 -6.16
CA ILE A 38 4.71 2.45 -5.07
C ILE A 38 5.53 3.69 -4.66
N ARG A 39 4.89 4.86 -4.64
CA ARG A 39 5.54 6.15 -4.31
C ARG A 39 5.23 6.60 -2.89
N THR A 40 3.99 6.41 -2.45
CA THR A 40 3.56 6.69 -1.08
C THR A 40 2.60 5.63 -0.58
N VAL A 41 2.59 5.44 0.73
CA VAL A 41 1.70 4.51 1.45
C VAL A 41 1.18 5.17 2.72
N ALA A 42 -0.06 4.92 3.07
CA ALA A 42 -0.65 5.43 4.31
C ALA A 42 -1.68 4.45 4.88
N TRP A 43 -1.73 4.38 6.20
CA TRP A 43 -2.78 3.67 6.92
C TRP A 43 -4.05 4.53 7.01
N LEU A 44 -5.21 3.92 6.81
CA LEU A 44 -6.49 4.51 7.20
C LEU A 44 -6.85 4.07 8.62
N HIS A 45 -7.61 4.92 9.31
CA HIS A 45 -7.97 4.81 10.74
C HIS A 45 -8.67 3.49 11.15
N SER A 46 -9.00 2.61 10.21
CA SER A 46 -9.64 1.30 10.45
C SER A 46 -8.65 0.14 10.63
N ASP A 47 -7.32 0.37 10.55
CA ASP A 47 -6.21 -0.61 10.59
C ASP A 47 -6.33 -1.79 9.59
N GLN A 48 -7.36 -1.76 8.75
CA GLN A 48 -7.71 -2.82 7.80
C GLN A 48 -7.60 -2.35 6.37
N THR A 49 -7.24 -1.08 6.19
CA THR A 49 -7.23 -0.44 4.89
C THR A 49 -5.98 0.41 4.70
N ILE A 50 -5.35 0.24 3.54
CA ILE A 50 -4.14 0.97 3.15
C ILE A 50 -4.47 1.81 1.93
N LEU A 51 -3.91 3.02 1.88
CA LEU A 51 -3.83 3.83 0.67
C LEU A 51 -2.44 3.71 0.05
N SER A 52 -2.38 3.60 -1.27
CA SER A 52 -1.11 3.75 -1.99
C SER A 52 -1.27 4.57 -3.27
N SER A 53 -0.21 5.25 -3.68
CA SER A 53 -0.09 5.82 -5.02
C SER A 53 1.09 5.18 -5.75
N CYS A 54 1.01 5.15 -7.08
CA CYS A 54 2.10 4.69 -7.93
C CYS A 54 2.72 5.85 -8.69
N ALA A 55 4.00 5.73 -9.04
CA ALA A 55 4.72 6.75 -9.81
C ALA A 55 4.34 6.74 -11.31
N ASP A 56 4.09 5.55 -11.84
CA ASP A 56 3.88 5.25 -13.26
C ASP A 56 2.41 5.06 -13.63
N ILE A 57 1.56 4.74 -12.65
CA ILE A 57 0.13 4.55 -12.84
C ILE A 57 -0.64 5.55 -11.99
N GLY A 58 -1.44 6.38 -12.66
CA GLY A 58 -2.32 7.35 -12.03
C GLY A 58 -3.26 6.73 -10.99
N GLY A 59 -3.73 7.60 -10.12
CA GLY A 59 -4.75 7.33 -9.12
C GLY A 59 -4.19 6.81 -7.81
N VAL A 60 -5.10 6.77 -6.84
CA VAL A 60 -4.85 6.25 -5.49
C VAL A 60 -5.60 4.93 -5.34
N ARG A 61 -4.92 3.90 -4.83
CA ARG A 61 -5.52 2.60 -4.55
C ARG A 61 -5.86 2.47 -3.08
N LEU A 62 -7.03 1.92 -2.83
CA LEU A 62 -7.50 1.48 -1.53
C LEU A 62 -7.36 -0.04 -1.46
N TRP A 63 -6.62 -0.52 -0.48
CA TRP A 63 -6.33 -1.93 -0.28
C TRP A 63 -7.04 -2.43 0.95
N ASP A 64 -7.77 -3.53 0.83
CA ASP A 64 -8.25 -4.28 1.98
C ASP A 64 -7.17 -5.28 2.41
N ILE A 65 -6.68 -5.12 3.64
CA ILE A 65 -5.56 -5.91 4.13
C ILE A 65 -5.97 -7.38 4.28
N ARG A 66 -7.21 -7.64 4.73
CA ARG A 66 -7.70 -9.01 5.01
C ARG A 66 -7.67 -9.88 3.76
N SER A 67 -8.17 -9.35 2.65
CA SER A 67 -8.17 -10.02 1.35
C SER A 67 -6.86 -9.88 0.58
N GLY A 68 -6.03 -8.90 0.92
CA GLY A 68 -4.83 -8.55 0.16
C GLY A 68 -5.11 -7.75 -1.11
N LYS A 69 -6.36 -7.39 -1.39
CA LYS A 69 -6.76 -6.90 -2.70
C LYS A 69 -7.02 -5.40 -2.73
N ILE A 70 -6.86 -4.82 -3.91
CA ILE A 70 -7.38 -3.48 -4.22
C ILE A 70 -8.90 -3.57 -4.23
N VAL A 71 -9.57 -2.85 -3.33
CA VAL A 71 -11.03 -2.77 -3.24
C VAL A 71 -11.59 -1.52 -3.90
N GLN A 72 -10.76 -0.50 -4.11
CA GLN A 72 -11.14 0.70 -4.84
C GLN A 72 -9.92 1.37 -5.47
N THR A 73 -10.12 1.93 -6.67
CA THR A 73 -9.17 2.85 -7.30
C THR A 73 -9.86 4.20 -7.45
N LEU A 74 -9.24 5.23 -6.88
CA LEU A 74 -9.61 6.62 -7.08
C LEU A 74 -8.76 7.13 -8.24
N GLU A 75 -9.32 7.12 -9.43
CA GLU A 75 -8.65 7.64 -10.62
C GLU A 75 -8.50 9.15 -10.51
N ASP A 76 -7.30 9.66 -10.77
CA ASP A 76 -7.08 11.06 -11.08
C ASP A 76 -7.29 11.27 -12.57
N ASN A 77 -8.02 12.32 -12.96
CA ASN A 77 -8.15 12.72 -14.37
C ASN A 77 -6.85 13.32 -14.94
N VAL A 78 -5.72 13.08 -14.29
CA VAL A 78 -4.41 13.57 -14.67
C VAL A 78 -3.60 12.36 -15.12
N THR A 79 -3.75 12.00 -16.38
CA THR A 79 -2.73 11.22 -17.06
C THR A 79 -1.41 11.95 -16.88
N CYS A 80 -0.48 11.34 -16.13
CA CYS A 80 0.92 11.72 -16.17
C CYS A 80 1.38 11.47 -17.62
N ASN A 81 1.28 12.51 -18.45
CA ASN A 81 1.83 12.48 -19.79
C ASN A 81 3.33 12.30 -19.61
N LYS A 82 3.78 11.08 -19.96
CA LYS A 82 5.17 10.62 -19.91
C LYS A 82 6.14 11.77 -20.18
N CYS A 83 7.07 12.00 -19.25
CA CYS A 83 8.35 12.61 -19.60
C CYS A 83 9.20 11.56 -20.31
#